data_AF-A0A1Z5S5J4-F1
#
_entry.id   AF-A0A1Z5S5J4-F1
#
_cell.length_a   1.000
_cell.length_b   1.000
_cell.length_c   1.000
_cell.angle_alpha   90.00
_cell.angle_beta   90.00
_cell.angle_gamma   90.00
#
_symmetry.space_group_name_H-M   'P 1'
#
loop_
_entity.id
_entity.type
_entity.pdbx_description
1 polymer ?
#
loop_
_entity_poly.entity_id
_entity_poly.type
_entity_poly.pdbx_seq_one_letter_code
_entity_poly.pdbx_strand_id
1 'polypeptide(L)'
;MSSSRPAHSSSSSSRTRQSSQARILAQTTLDAELNAEYEESGDSFDYSKLVEAQRSTPSEQQGRSGKVIAYLQHIQRGKLIQPFGCLLALDEKSFRVIAFSENAPEMLTTHQGAGVPAEILSQMYEEDNKEQSEEGLSLLVSRNLLRLMNGNIRHLREAGMSTFILTAELAAAPSAVGQ
;
A
#
# COMPACT_ATOMS: atom_id res chain seq x y z
N MET A 1 22.67 -53.44 -27.65
CA MET A 1 22.94 -52.22 -26.87
C MET A 1 21.65 -51.43 -26.77
N SER A 2 21.21 -51.15 -25.55
CA SER A 2 19.90 -50.58 -25.23
C SER A 2 19.85 -49.08 -25.49
N SER A 3 18.95 -48.63 -26.37
CA SER A 3 18.62 -47.21 -26.51
C SER A 3 17.34 -46.91 -25.74
N SER A 4 17.50 -46.24 -24.60
CA SER A 4 16.46 -45.76 -23.70
C SER A 4 15.53 -44.75 -24.38
N ARG A 5 14.22 -44.94 -24.22
CA ARG A 5 13.16 -43.97 -24.59
C ARG A 5 13.27 -42.71 -23.72
N PRO A 6 13.07 -41.49 -24.26
CA PRO A 6 12.83 -40.32 -23.43
C PRO A 6 11.41 -40.38 -22.86
N ALA A 7 11.29 -40.39 -21.53
CA ALA A 7 10.04 -40.17 -20.84
C ALA A 7 9.71 -38.66 -20.88
N HIS A 8 8.66 -38.29 -21.60
CA HIS A 8 8.11 -36.93 -21.56
C HIS A 8 7.37 -36.73 -20.23
N SER A 9 7.91 -35.87 -19.38
CA SER A 9 7.25 -35.36 -18.17
C SER A 9 6.50 -34.06 -18.51
N SER A 10 5.18 -34.15 -18.71
CA SER A 10 4.31 -32.98 -18.88
C SER A 10 3.02 -33.15 -18.09
N SER A 11 3.05 -32.77 -16.81
CA SER A 11 1.81 -32.64 -16.00
C SER A 11 1.87 -31.63 -14.84
N SER A 12 2.98 -30.89 -14.65
CA SER A 12 3.12 -29.93 -13.54
C SER A 12 2.52 -28.54 -13.82
N SER A 13 2.34 -28.16 -15.09
CA SER A 13 1.95 -26.81 -15.49
C SER A 13 0.52 -26.42 -15.07
N SER A 14 -0.40 -27.39 -15.06
CA SER A 14 -1.82 -27.18 -14.74
C SER A 14 -2.03 -26.88 -13.25
N ARG A 15 -1.27 -27.57 -12.39
CA ARG A 15 -1.36 -27.43 -10.93
C ARG A 15 -0.85 -26.07 -10.45
N THR A 16 0.25 -25.58 -11.03
CA THR A 16 0.80 -24.27 -10.69
C THR A 16 -0.13 -23.13 -11.14
N ARG A 17 -0.77 -23.27 -12.31
CA ARG A 17 -1.79 -22.33 -12.81
C ARG A 17 -3.06 -22.29 -11.95
N GLN A 18 -3.55 -23.45 -11.51
CA GLN A 18 -4.67 -23.52 -10.57
C GLN A 18 -4.32 -22.88 -9.23
N SER A 19 -3.09 -23.09 -8.72
CA SER A 19 -2.61 -22.46 -7.48
C SER A 19 -2.50 -20.93 -7.59
N SER A 20 -2.02 -20.40 -8.73
CA SER A 20 -1.96 -18.95 -8.94
C SER A 20 -3.35 -18.36 -9.10
N GLN A 21 -4.24 -19.02 -9.84
CA GLN A 21 -5.62 -18.58 -10.02
C GLN A 21 -6.39 -18.57 -8.70
N ALA A 22 -6.22 -19.60 -7.85
CA ALA A 22 -6.83 -19.65 -6.52
C ALA A 22 -6.36 -18.49 -5.62
N ARG A 23 -5.06 -18.15 -5.66
CA ARG A 23 -4.52 -16.99 -4.93
C ARG A 23 -5.12 -15.67 -5.40
N ILE A 24 -5.21 -15.48 -6.72
CA ILE A 24 -5.82 -14.27 -7.30
C ILE A 24 -7.28 -14.14 -6.87
N LEU A 25 -8.05 -15.24 -6.91
CA LEU A 25 -9.46 -15.24 -6.50
C LEU A 25 -9.63 -14.94 -5.00
N ALA A 26 -8.80 -15.53 -4.16
CA ALA A 26 -8.81 -15.27 -2.73
C ALA A 26 -8.50 -13.80 -2.43
N GLN A 27 -7.44 -13.26 -3.05
CA GLN A 27 -7.07 -11.86 -2.88
C GLN A 27 -8.16 -10.91 -3.38
N THR A 28 -8.69 -11.15 -4.59
CA THR A 28 -9.77 -10.33 -5.16
C THR A 28 -11.02 -10.34 -4.28
N THR A 29 -11.29 -11.47 -3.61
CA THR A 29 -12.44 -11.60 -2.71
C THR A 29 -12.23 -10.77 -1.45
N LEU A 30 -11.03 -10.84 -0.85
CA LEU A 30 -10.67 -10.02 0.30
C LEU A 30 -10.69 -8.53 -0.06
N ASP A 31 -10.12 -8.15 -1.20
CA ASP A 31 -10.09 -6.76 -1.66
C ASP A 31 -11.51 -6.22 -1.88
N ALA A 32 -12.42 -7.04 -2.40
CA ALA A 32 -13.82 -6.66 -2.59
C ALA A 32 -14.59 -6.53 -1.26
N GLU A 33 -14.28 -7.37 -0.27
CA GLU A 33 -14.86 -7.26 1.08
C GLU A 33 -14.38 -5.97 1.76
N LEU A 34 -13.07 -5.71 1.74
CA LEU A 34 -12.46 -4.49 2.29
C LEU A 34 -12.97 -3.23 1.60
N ASN A 35 -13.08 -3.23 0.26
CA ASN A 35 -13.63 -2.09 -0.47
C ASN A 35 -15.09 -1.82 -0.10
N ALA A 36 -15.90 -2.85 0.10
CA ALA A 36 -17.29 -2.68 0.52
C ALA A 36 -17.39 -2.12 1.94
N GLU A 37 -16.55 -2.60 2.87
CA GLU A 37 -16.49 -2.05 4.23
C GLU A 37 -16.02 -0.60 4.23
N TYR A 38 -15.01 -0.25 3.42
CA TYR A 38 -14.52 1.12 3.30
C TYR A 38 -15.62 2.08 2.82
N GLU A 39 -16.31 1.75 1.74
CA GLU A 39 -17.37 2.60 1.18
C GLU A 39 -18.58 2.73 2.14
N GLU A 40 -18.85 1.71 2.97
CA GLU A 40 -19.88 1.78 4.02
C GLU A 40 -19.43 2.60 5.24
N SER A 41 -18.13 2.57 5.55
CA SER A 41 -17.55 3.21 6.74
C SER A 41 -17.44 4.74 6.69
N GLY A 42 -17.53 5.33 5.49
CA GLY A 42 -17.47 6.78 5.31
C GLY A 42 -16.11 7.35 5.71
N ASP A 43 -16.07 8.08 6.83
CA ASP A 43 -14.90 8.84 7.29
C ASP A 43 -13.97 8.06 8.26
N SER A 44 -14.37 6.90 8.77
CA SER A 44 -13.59 6.13 9.76
C SER A 44 -13.51 4.66 9.40
N PHE A 45 -12.31 4.18 9.07
CA PHE A 45 -12.05 2.79 8.72
C PHE A 45 -11.09 2.16 9.74
N ASP A 46 -11.51 1.07 10.38
CA ASP A 46 -10.69 0.34 11.35
C ASP A 46 -9.63 -0.50 10.63
N TYR A 47 -8.39 0.01 10.64
CA TYR A 47 -7.25 -0.62 9.98
C TYR A 47 -6.83 -1.95 10.64
N SER A 48 -7.29 -2.24 11.86
CA SER A 48 -7.02 -3.52 12.54
C SER A 48 -7.55 -4.70 11.72
N LYS A 49 -8.70 -4.49 11.06
CA LYS A 49 -9.34 -5.50 10.20
C LYS A 49 -8.48 -5.93 9.01
N LEU A 50 -7.65 -5.04 8.46
CA LEU A 50 -6.73 -5.39 7.37
C LEU A 50 -5.66 -6.38 7.84
N VAL A 51 -5.11 -6.15 9.04
CA VAL A 51 -4.06 -6.98 9.62
C VAL A 51 -4.60 -8.35 10.06
N GLU A 52 -5.85 -8.39 10.52
CA GLU A 52 -6.55 -9.64 10.82
C GLU A 52 -6.92 -10.42 9.56
N ALA A 53 -7.39 -9.73 8.51
CA ALA A 53 -7.71 -10.34 7.21
C ALA A 53 -6.47 -10.95 6.53
N GLN A 54 -5.28 -10.36 6.70
CA GLN A 54 -4.03 -10.96 6.22
C GLN A 54 -3.61 -12.22 7.01
N ARG A 55 -4.02 -12.33 8.28
CA ARG A 55 -3.66 -13.46 9.15
C ARG A 55 -4.66 -14.62 9.11
N SER A 56 -5.85 -14.42 8.55
CA SER A 56 -6.92 -15.42 8.55
C SER A 56 -7.14 -16.05 7.18
N THR A 57 -7.31 -17.38 7.16
CA THR A 57 -7.75 -18.10 5.96
C THR A 57 -9.26 -17.91 5.77
N PRO A 58 -9.74 -17.57 4.56
CA PRO A 58 -11.12 -17.13 4.36
C PRO A 58 -12.11 -18.27 4.65
N SER A 59 -13.00 -18.05 5.61
CA SER A 59 -14.17 -18.89 5.88
C SER A 59 -15.28 -18.58 4.87
N GLU A 60 -15.72 -19.59 4.11
CA GLU A 60 -16.95 -19.60 3.30
C GLU A 60 -18.17 -19.20 4.15
N GLN A 61 -19.04 -18.25 3.77
CA GLN A 61 -20.15 -18.42 2.82
C GLN A 61 -21.05 -17.16 2.74
N GLN A 62 -21.81 -17.05 1.65
CA GLN A 62 -23.10 -16.33 1.53
C GLN A 62 -23.12 -14.79 1.40
N GLY A 63 -22.21 -14.20 0.63
CA GLY A 63 -22.33 -12.79 0.20
C GLY A 63 -21.30 -12.33 -0.85
N ARG A 64 -20.27 -13.16 -1.06
CA ARG A 64 -19.04 -12.87 -1.81
C ARG A 64 -19.25 -12.47 -3.27
N SER A 65 -20.21 -13.06 -3.97
CA SER A 65 -20.33 -12.85 -5.42
C SER A 65 -20.75 -11.41 -5.78
N GLY A 66 -21.71 -10.83 -5.05
CA GLY A 66 -22.21 -9.47 -5.34
C GLY A 66 -21.17 -8.38 -5.11
N LYS A 67 -20.47 -8.44 -3.96
CA LYS A 67 -19.39 -7.49 -3.63
C LYS A 67 -18.23 -7.59 -4.61
N VAL A 68 -17.82 -8.80 -4.98
CA VAL A 68 -16.74 -9.03 -5.97
C VAL A 68 -17.11 -8.48 -7.35
N ILE A 69 -18.35 -8.69 -7.81
CA ILE A 69 -18.81 -8.15 -9.10
C ILE A 69 -18.82 -6.62 -9.07
N ALA A 70 -19.35 -6.01 -8.01
CA ALA A 70 -19.38 -4.56 -7.85
C ALA A 70 -17.97 -3.95 -7.82
N TYR A 71 -17.06 -4.59 -7.07
CA TYR A 71 -15.65 -4.20 -6.98
C TYR A 71 -14.95 -4.22 -8.35
N LEU A 72 -15.08 -5.31 -9.11
CA LEU A 72 -14.46 -5.42 -10.43
C LEU A 72 -15.04 -4.41 -11.43
N GLN A 73 -16.36 -4.17 -11.39
CA GLN A 73 -17.00 -3.14 -12.20
C GLN A 73 -16.51 -1.73 -11.83
N HIS A 74 -16.24 -1.47 -10.55
CA HIS A 74 -15.72 -0.19 -10.09
C HIS A 74 -14.29 0.06 -10.57
N ILE A 75 -13.40 -0.92 -10.49
CA ILE A 75 -12.00 -0.76 -10.92
C ILE A 75 -11.91 -0.61 -12.45
N GLN A 76 -12.74 -1.33 -13.21
CA GLN A 76 -12.73 -1.25 -14.68
C GLN A 76 -13.21 0.10 -15.24
N ARG A 77 -14.00 0.86 -14.47
CA ARG A 77 -14.61 2.10 -14.96
C ARG A 77 -13.72 3.33 -14.93
N GLY A 78 -12.54 3.24 -14.31
CA GLY A 78 -11.69 4.41 -14.05
C GLY A 78 -12.41 5.40 -13.13
N LYS A 79 -11.97 5.48 -11.87
CA LYS A 79 -12.40 6.54 -10.96
C LYS A 79 -11.38 7.69 -11.02
N LEU A 80 -11.76 8.87 -10.50
CA LEU A 80 -10.75 9.88 -10.18
C LEU A 80 -9.68 9.20 -9.29
N ILE A 81 -8.41 9.53 -9.52
CA ILE A 81 -7.32 9.19 -8.59
C ILE A 81 -7.80 9.68 -7.22
N GLN A 82 -7.76 8.80 -6.22
CA GLN A 82 -8.38 9.04 -4.92
C GLN A 82 -8.05 10.47 -4.41
N PRO A 83 -9.04 11.21 -3.88
CA PRO A 83 -8.85 12.60 -3.44
C PRO A 83 -7.91 12.72 -2.22
N PHE A 84 -7.46 11.60 -1.66
CA PHE A 84 -6.60 11.53 -0.48
C PHE A 84 -5.13 11.63 -0.90
N GLY A 85 -4.65 12.87 -1.00
CA GLY A 85 -3.25 13.14 -1.32
C GLY A 85 -3.07 14.50 -1.97
N CYS A 86 -1.80 14.86 -2.18
CA CYS A 86 -1.44 15.99 -3.02
C CYS A 86 -0.56 15.51 -4.18
N LEU A 87 -0.58 16.26 -5.28
CA LEU A 87 0.23 15.98 -6.46
C LEU A 87 1.44 16.90 -6.46
N LEU A 88 2.63 16.33 -6.60
CA LEU A 88 3.87 17.05 -6.87
C LEU A 88 4.36 16.69 -8.27
N ALA A 89 4.54 17.69 -9.13
CA ALA A 89 5.21 17.52 -10.42
C ALA A 89 6.69 17.86 -10.24
N LEU A 90 7.57 16.94 -10.63
CA LEU A 90 9.01 17.07 -10.51
C LEU A 90 9.65 17.19 -11.90
N ASP A 91 10.68 18.02 -12.01
CA ASP A 91 11.60 17.97 -13.15
C ASP A 91 12.41 16.68 -13.07
N GLU A 92 12.39 15.89 -14.14
CA GLU A 92 13.00 14.56 -14.18
C GLU A 92 14.52 14.58 -13.93
N LYS A 93 15.21 15.62 -14.39
CA LYS A 93 16.69 15.67 -14.33
C LYS A 93 17.20 16.19 -13.00
N SER A 94 16.50 17.16 -12.41
CA SER A 94 16.93 17.85 -11.19
C SER A 94 16.14 17.46 -9.94
N PHE A 95 15.06 16.69 -10.09
CA PHE A 95 14.09 16.35 -9.05
C PHE A 95 13.51 17.58 -8.33
N ARG A 96 13.54 18.75 -8.98
CA ARG A 96 12.96 19.98 -8.43
C ARG A 96 11.46 19.97 -8.63
N VAL A 97 10.71 20.44 -7.63
CA VAL A 97 9.26 20.67 -7.76
C VAL A 97 9.02 21.79 -8.76
N ILE A 98 8.28 21.50 -9.85
CA ILE A 98 7.92 22.46 -10.89
C ILE A 98 6.45 22.90 -10.81
N ALA A 99 5.59 22.07 -10.23
CA ALA A 99 4.20 22.39 -9.91
C ALA A 99 3.71 21.51 -8.75
N PHE A 100 2.66 21.95 -8.07
CA PHE A 100 1.99 21.17 -7.03
C PHE A 100 0.49 21.46 -7.05
N SER A 101 -0.32 20.52 -6.58
CA SER A 101 -1.77 20.73 -6.42
C SER A 101 -2.06 21.75 -5.33
N GLU A 102 -3.19 22.46 -5.45
CA GLU A 102 -3.59 23.54 -4.53
C GLU A 102 -3.57 23.12 -3.04
N ASN A 103 -3.92 21.87 -2.73
CA ASN A 103 -3.94 21.32 -1.38
C ASN A 103 -2.57 20.90 -0.82
N ALA A 104 -1.50 20.90 -1.63
CA ALA A 104 -0.20 20.40 -1.21
C ALA A 104 0.42 21.15 -0.02
N PRO A 105 0.35 22.49 0.07
CA PRO A 105 0.87 23.21 1.24
C PRO A 105 0.13 22.84 2.51
N GLU A 106 -1.20 22.73 2.48
CA GLU A 106 -1.98 22.34 3.66
C GLU A 106 -1.61 20.92 4.15
N MET A 107 -1.38 19.99 3.21
CA MET A 107 -1.07 18.60 3.54
C MET A 107 0.39 18.32 3.90
N LEU A 108 1.36 19.07 3.34
CA LEU A 108 2.79 18.80 3.46
C LEU A 108 3.57 19.80 4.31
N THR A 109 2.92 20.86 4.81
CA THR A 109 3.62 21.86 5.63
C THR A 109 3.73 21.46 7.10
N THR A 110 4.67 22.11 7.78
CA THR A 110 4.91 21.94 9.21
C THR A 110 3.71 22.42 10.02
N HIS A 111 3.16 21.54 10.85
CA HIS A 111 2.14 21.93 11.83
C HIS A 111 2.79 22.51 13.09
N GLN A 112 2.32 23.69 13.52
CA GLN A 112 2.63 24.23 14.84
C GLN A 112 1.79 23.48 15.89
N GLY A 113 2.44 22.80 16.83
CA GLY A 113 1.74 22.01 17.83
C GLY A 113 2.67 21.09 18.63
N ALA A 114 2.09 20.32 19.55
CA ALA A 114 2.84 19.36 20.37
C ALA A 114 3.54 18.27 19.54
N GLY A 115 3.15 18.09 18.29
CA GLY A 115 3.62 17.02 17.42
C GLY A 115 3.01 15.67 17.78
N VAL A 116 3.61 14.61 17.27
CA VAL A 116 3.24 13.23 17.63
C VAL A 116 3.84 12.91 19.02
N PRO A 117 3.04 12.37 19.97
CA PRO A 117 3.54 11.89 21.26
C PRO A 117 4.72 10.93 21.11
N ALA A 118 5.68 10.99 22.05
CA ALA A 118 6.92 10.22 21.95
C ALA A 118 6.67 8.70 21.98
N GLU A 119 5.62 8.28 22.69
CA GLU A 119 5.20 6.89 22.81
C GLU A 119 4.63 6.35 21.49
N ILE A 120 3.87 7.18 20.75
CA ILE A 120 3.35 6.81 19.42
C ILE A 120 4.50 6.82 18.40
N LEU A 121 5.43 7.77 18.53
CA LEU A 121 6.61 7.84 17.69
C LEU A 121 7.53 6.61 17.87
N SER A 122 7.71 6.13 19.11
CA SER A 122 8.52 4.93 19.35
C SER A 122 7.88 3.70 18.72
N GLN A 123 6.55 3.57 18.81
CA GLN A 123 5.80 2.49 18.17
C GLN A 123 5.97 2.45 16.65
N MET A 124 6.10 3.60 15.97
CA MET A 124 6.44 3.65 14.54
C MET A 124 7.77 2.93 14.23
N TYR A 125 8.69 2.88 15.20
CA TYR A 125 9.99 2.25 15.03
C TYR A 125 10.05 0.77 15.41
N GLU A 126 9.11 0.29 16.22
CA GLU A 126 9.04 -1.07 16.77
C GLU A 126 8.20 -2.00 15.86
N GLU A 127 8.77 -3.12 15.43
CA GLU A 127 8.07 -4.06 14.51
C GLU A 127 7.39 -5.24 15.21
N ASP A 128 7.88 -5.62 16.40
CA ASP A 128 7.49 -6.87 17.06
C ASP A 128 6.63 -6.66 18.33
N ASN A 129 6.12 -5.44 18.53
CA ASN A 129 5.36 -5.10 19.73
C ASN A 129 3.88 -5.52 19.56
N LYS A 130 3.39 -6.38 20.46
CA LYS A 130 2.00 -6.86 20.45
C LYS A 130 1.00 -5.85 21.03
N GLU A 131 1.48 -4.83 21.74
CA GLU A 131 0.68 -3.80 22.40
C GLU A 131 0.88 -2.44 21.71
N GLN A 132 0.64 -2.38 20.40
CA GLN A 132 0.64 -1.11 19.65
C GLN A 132 -0.74 -0.46 19.68
N SER A 133 -0.74 0.86 19.88
CA SER A 133 -1.93 1.70 19.65
C SER A 133 -2.31 1.68 18.17
N GLU A 134 -3.57 1.98 17.86
CA GLU A 134 -4.05 2.10 16.48
C GLU A 134 -3.24 3.14 15.70
N GLU A 135 -2.94 4.28 16.34
CA GLU A 135 -2.12 5.34 15.76
C GLU A 135 -0.67 4.88 15.53
N GLY A 136 -0.08 4.17 16.50
CA GLY A 136 1.27 3.62 16.37
C GLY A 136 1.37 2.60 15.22
N LEU A 137 0.38 1.72 15.10
CA LEU A 137 0.28 0.75 14.00
C LEU A 137 0.14 1.46 12.65
N SER A 138 -0.68 2.51 12.56
CA SER A 138 -0.87 3.29 11.33
C SER A 138 0.44 3.95 10.86
N LEU A 139 1.24 4.50 11.78
CA LEU A 139 2.54 5.07 11.47
C LEU A 139 3.55 3.99 11.08
N LEU A 140 3.55 2.84 11.75
CA LEU A 140 4.40 1.71 11.40
C LEU A 140 4.12 1.21 9.98
N VAL A 141 2.85 1.05 9.62
CA VAL A 141 2.42 0.67 8.26
C VAL A 141 2.89 1.72 7.25
N SER A 142 2.69 3.01 7.53
CA SER A 142 3.15 4.11 6.67
C SER A 142 4.67 4.09 6.44
N ARG A 143 5.45 3.84 7.50
CA ARG A 143 6.90 3.67 7.40
C ARG A 143 7.27 2.45 6.55
N ASN A 144 6.55 1.34 6.69
CA ASN A 144 6.81 0.13 5.91
C ASN A 144 6.51 0.35 4.42
N LEU A 145 5.46 1.10 4.08
CA LEU A 145 5.20 1.50 2.70
C LEU A 145 6.35 2.32 2.11
N LEU A 146 6.89 3.29 2.87
CA LEU A 146 8.07 4.04 2.45
C LEU A 146 9.28 3.13 2.22
N ARG A 147 9.51 2.16 3.11
CA ARG A 147 10.62 1.20 2.96
C ARG A 147 10.48 0.33 1.71
N LEU A 148 9.26 -0.07 1.34
CA LEU A 148 9.01 -0.78 0.08
C LEU A 148 9.33 0.08 -1.15
N MET A 149 9.28 1.41 -1.01
CA MET A 149 9.68 2.38 -2.03
C MET A 149 11.18 2.78 -1.92
N ASN A 150 12.01 1.92 -1.31
CA ASN A 150 13.42 2.21 -0.98
C ASN A 150 13.61 3.53 -0.21
N GLY A 151 12.58 3.94 0.51
CA GLY A 151 12.50 5.19 1.22
C GLY A 151 12.77 5.06 2.72
N ASN A 152 12.73 6.20 3.41
CA ASN A 152 12.89 6.30 4.85
C ASN A 152 12.12 7.51 5.40
N ILE A 153 11.89 7.51 6.72
CA ILE A 153 11.26 8.59 7.46
C ILE A 153 12.12 8.98 8.67
N ARG A 154 12.29 10.28 8.87
CA ARG A 154 12.93 10.86 10.06
C ARG A 154 11.99 11.84 10.71
N HIS A 155 11.92 11.83 12.03
CA HIS A 155 11.21 12.85 12.80
C HIS A 155 12.22 13.87 13.34
N LEU A 156 11.88 15.15 13.24
CA LEU A 156 12.64 16.26 13.81
C LEU A 156 11.69 17.15 14.60
N ARG A 157 12.12 17.54 15.80
CA ARG A 157 11.41 18.50 16.65
C ARG A 157 12.35 19.63 17.04
N GLU A 158 12.04 20.85 16.61
CA GLU A 158 12.85 22.04 16.88
C GLU A 158 11.97 23.26 17.10
N ALA A 159 12.27 24.07 18.13
CA ALA A 159 11.55 25.33 18.43
C ALA A 159 10.01 25.20 18.50
N GLY A 160 9.49 24.07 18.98
CA GLY A 160 8.05 23.82 19.07
C GLY A 160 7.39 23.38 17.75
N MET A 161 8.17 23.21 16.69
CA MET A 161 7.75 22.64 15.42
C MET A 161 8.07 21.14 15.38
N SER A 162 7.11 20.34 14.93
CA SER A 162 7.28 18.90 14.71
C SER A 162 7.20 18.63 13.21
N THR A 163 8.21 17.98 12.64
CA THR A 163 8.30 17.72 11.20
C THR A 163 8.73 16.29 10.92
N PHE A 164 8.11 15.66 9.93
CA PHE A 164 8.60 14.42 9.35
C PHE A 164 9.30 14.72 8.03
N ILE A 165 10.48 14.13 7.86
CA ILE A 165 11.26 14.20 6.63
C ILE A 165 11.17 12.83 5.98
N LEU A 166 10.44 12.77 4.87
CA LEU A 166 10.28 11.57 4.07
C LEU A 166 11.33 11.57 2.96
N THR A 167 11.90 10.42 2.69
CA THR A 167 12.79 10.17 1.56
C THR A 167 12.23 8.99 0.79
N ALA A 168 12.19 9.08 -0.53
CA ALA A 168 11.75 7.99 -1.41
C ALA A 168 12.62 7.98 -2.66
N GLU A 169 12.82 6.79 -3.23
CA GLU A 169 13.49 6.62 -4.51
C GLU A 169 12.44 6.62 -5.63
N LEU A 170 12.66 7.44 -6.66
CA LEU A 170 11.78 7.50 -7.83
C LEU A 170 12.52 6.97 -9.05
N ALA A 171 11.88 6.09 -9.81
CA ALA A 171 12.38 5.67 -11.11
C ALA A 171 12.30 6.83 -12.10
N ALA A 172 13.44 7.25 -12.64
CA ALA A 172 13.50 8.15 -13.79
C ALA A 172 13.50 7.32 -15.09
N ALA A 173 12.91 7.85 -16.16
CA ALA A 173 13.00 7.17 -17.44
C ALA A 173 14.46 7.18 -17.91
N PRO A 174 14.95 6.11 -18.57
CA PRO A 174 16.26 6.15 -19.17
C PRO A 174 16.27 7.28 -20.19
N SER A 175 17.18 8.24 -20.03
CA SER A 175 17.39 9.30 -21.02
C SER A 175 17.62 8.65 -22.36
N ALA A 176 16.71 8.89 -23.32
CA ALA A 176 16.84 8.41 -24.68
C ALA A 176 18.21 8.87 -25.22
N VAL A 177 19.15 7.94 -25.34
CA VAL A 177 20.42 8.19 -26.00
C VAL A 177 20.07 8.44 -27.46
N GLY A 178 20.12 9.72 -27.85
CA GLY A 178 19.82 10.14 -29.22
C GLY A 178 20.72 9.41 -30.22
N GLN A 179 20.08 8.86 -31.25
CA GLN A 179 20.69 8.67 -32.56
C GLN A 179 20.82 10.01 -33.28
#